data_AF-T0N8I4-F1
#
_entry.id   AF-T0N8I4-F1
#
_cell.length_a   1.000
_cell.length_b   1.000
_cell.length_c   1.000
_cell.angle_alpha   90.00
_cell.angle_beta   90.00
_cell.angle_gamma   90.00
#
_symmetry.space_group_name_H-M   'P 1'
#
loop_
_entity.id
_entity.type
_entity.pdbx_description
1 polymer ?
#
loop_
_entity_poly.entity_id
_entity_poly.type
_entity_poly.pdbx_seq_one_letter_code
_entity_poly.pdbx_strand_id
1 'polypeptide(L)'
;MSIIDLLKTSVYSMKSHKLRVFLTMIGIIIGISSVVTILSIGNGLKAEVNKSVEDTNSNKINVYFQPENMGADMTLMEPFEEADIYSLQKIEGVQKIEKSKNAFAGFSFSTAQANYFDKNVMLVLSEYKNQKLNVEYGRSIKPEEKSRKLIVLDKANAKQLFDTPENCKLVEV
;
A
#
# COMPACT_ATOMS: atom_id res chain seq x y z
N MET A 1 3.72 -23.88 60.02
CA MET A 1 4.74 -23.50 59.05
C MET A 1 4.06 -22.66 57.98
N SER A 2 4.40 -21.38 57.87
CA SER A 2 3.69 -20.46 56.98
C SER A 2 4.15 -20.61 55.53
N ILE A 3 3.28 -20.35 54.56
CA ILE A 3 3.62 -20.34 53.12
C ILE A 3 4.79 -19.37 52.82
N ILE A 4 4.87 -18.29 53.61
CA ILE A 4 5.95 -17.30 53.54
C ILE A 4 7.32 -17.91 53.89
N ASP A 5 7.38 -18.81 54.87
CA ASP A 5 8.62 -19.43 55.32
C ASP A 5 9.11 -20.46 54.30
N LEU A 6 8.18 -21.16 53.65
CA LEU A 6 8.45 -22.07 52.54
C LEU A 6 9.06 -21.32 51.36
N LEU A 7 8.43 -20.22 50.91
CA LEU A 7 8.95 -19.37 49.84
C LEU A 7 10.34 -18.82 50.16
N LYS A 8 10.55 -18.33 51.38
CA LYS A 8 11.84 -17.80 51.84
C LYS A 8 12.94 -18.86 51.78
N THR A 9 12.63 -20.08 52.20
CA THR A 9 13.57 -21.21 52.18
C THR A 9 13.86 -21.66 50.75
N SER A 10 12.86 -21.73 49.87
CA SER A 10 13.03 -22.08 48.46
C SER A 10 13.90 -21.07 47.70
N VAL A 11 13.71 -19.77 47.93
CA VAL A 11 14.54 -18.73 47.31
C VAL A 11 15.99 -18.81 47.79
N TYR A 12 16.21 -19.11 49.07
CA TYR A 12 17.56 -19.29 49.62
C TYR A 12 18.27 -20.49 48.97
N SER A 13 17.56 -21.61 48.81
CA SER A 13 18.06 -22.81 48.13
C SER A 13 18.35 -22.58 46.65
N MET A 14 17.50 -21.83 45.93
CA MET A 14 17.78 -21.42 44.54
C MET A 14 19.05 -20.58 44.44
N LYS A 15 19.29 -19.68 45.40
CA LYS A 15 20.48 -18.82 45.42
C LYS A 15 21.78 -19.60 45.72
N SER A 16 21.69 -20.74 46.41
CA SER A 16 22.82 -21.65 46.66
C SER A 16 23.26 -22.42 45.41
N HIS A 17 22.32 -22.77 44.52
CA HIS A 17 22.58 -23.54 43.30
C HIS A 17 22.47 -22.71 42.02
N LYS A 18 23.27 -21.63 41.95
CA LYS A 18 23.21 -20.62 40.88
C LYS A 18 23.31 -21.19 39.47
N LEU A 19 24.24 -22.13 39.23
CA LEU A 19 24.47 -22.69 37.89
C LEU A 19 23.27 -23.52 37.42
N ARG A 20 22.74 -24.38 38.29
CA ARG A 20 21.59 -25.23 37.96
C ARG A 20 20.36 -24.38 37.65
N VAL A 21 20.06 -23.41 38.51
CA VAL A 21 18.90 -22.51 38.34
C VAL A 21 19.04 -21.65 37.09
N PHE A 22 20.25 -21.21 36.76
CA PHE A 22 20.53 -20.43 35.55
C PHE A 22 20.28 -21.26 34.28
N LEU A 23 20.81 -22.48 34.21
CA LEU A 23 20.63 -23.37 33.06
C LEU A 23 19.16 -23.74 32.83
N THR A 24 18.41 -24.01 33.90
CA THR A 24 16.98 -24.34 33.79
C THR A 24 16.15 -23.14 33.34
N MET A 25 16.47 -21.93 33.81
CA MET A 25 15.79 -20.72 33.35
C MET A 25 16.06 -20.42 31.88
N ILE A 26 17.32 -20.52 31.44
CA ILE A 26 17.66 -20.33 30.02
C ILE A 26 16.93 -21.35 29.14
N GLY A 27 16.85 -22.62 29.56
CA GLY A 27 16.13 -23.64 28.80
C GLY A 27 14.66 -23.28 28.57
N ILE A 28 13.98 -22.79 29.61
CA ILE A 28 12.57 -22.36 29.50
C ILE A 28 12.44 -21.11 28.63
N ILE A 29 13.31 -20.11 28.81
CA ILE A 29 13.29 -18.86 28.03
C ILE A 29 13.52 -19.15 26.54
N ILE A 30 14.57 -19.92 26.21
CA ILE A 30 14.86 -20.29 24.82
C ILE A 30 13.72 -21.14 24.25
N GLY A 31 13.21 -22.12 25.01
CA GLY A 31 12.12 -22.99 24.57
C GLY A 31 10.86 -22.21 24.19
N ILE A 32 10.37 -21.35 25.08
CA ILE A 32 9.16 -20.55 24.83
C ILE A 32 9.41 -19.52 23.73
N SER A 33 10.58 -18.86 23.72
CA SER A 33 10.90 -17.85 22.71
C SER A 33 10.94 -18.43 21.29
N SER A 34 11.51 -19.64 21.11
CA SER A 34 11.56 -20.36 19.84
C SER A 34 10.15 -20.62 19.29
N VAL A 35 9.26 -21.15 20.15
CA VAL A 35 7.88 -21.46 19.77
C VAL A 35 7.12 -20.20 19.37
N VAL A 36 7.23 -19.12 20.13
CA VAL A 36 6.56 -17.85 19.80
C VAL A 36 7.12 -17.24 18.51
N THR A 37 8.44 -17.33 18.31
CA THR A 37 9.11 -16.82 17.10
C THR A 37 8.64 -17.55 15.85
N ILE A 38 8.63 -18.88 15.85
CA ILE A 38 8.22 -19.66 14.67
C ILE A 38 6.73 -19.48 14.37
N LEU A 39 5.88 -19.35 15.39
CA LEU A 39 4.46 -19.04 15.20
C LEU A 39 4.25 -17.66 14.60
N SER A 40 5.01 -16.66 15.08
CA SER A 40 4.92 -15.29 14.57
C SER A 40 5.38 -15.21 13.11
N ILE A 41 6.51 -15.85 12.79
CA ILE A 41 7.03 -15.94 11.42
C ILE A 41 6.04 -16.69 10.52
N GLY A 42 5.53 -17.84 10.96
CA GLY A 42 4.58 -18.63 10.18
C GLY A 42 3.30 -17.85 9.87
N ASN A 43 2.75 -17.16 10.86
CA ASN A 43 1.57 -16.31 10.67
C ASN A 43 1.85 -15.10 9.78
N GLY A 44 3.02 -14.45 9.95
CA GLY A 44 3.44 -13.32 9.13
C GLY A 44 3.60 -13.71 7.66
N LEU A 45 4.33 -14.80 7.39
CA LEU A 45 4.52 -15.34 6.04
C LEU A 45 3.19 -15.75 5.41
N LYS A 46 2.30 -16.41 6.16
CA LYS A 46 0.97 -16.77 5.67
C LYS A 46 0.16 -15.53 5.27
N ALA A 47 0.20 -14.47 6.07
CA ALA A 47 -0.47 -13.23 5.77
C ALA A 47 0.12 -12.54 4.53
N GLU A 48 1.44 -12.55 4.38
CA GLU A 48 2.14 -11.95 3.24
C GLU A 48 1.91 -12.72 1.93
N VAL A 49 1.94 -14.05 1.97
CA VAL A 49 1.58 -14.89 0.84
C VAL A 49 0.13 -14.69 0.45
N ASN A 50 -0.80 -14.65 1.41
CA ASN A 50 -2.21 -14.39 1.11
C ASN A 50 -2.41 -13.02 0.46
N LYS A 51 -1.76 -11.96 0.97
CA LYS A 51 -1.80 -10.63 0.35
C LYS A 51 -1.25 -10.66 -1.07
N SER A 52 -0.10 -11.30 -1.26
CA SER A 52 0.54 -11.42 -2.59
C SER A 52 -0.34 -12.19 -3.57
N VAL A 53 -1.02 -13.23 -3.12
CA VAL A 53 -1.96 -14.02 -3.95
C VAL A 53 -3.24 -13.24 -4.25
N GLU A 54 -3.77 -12.50 -3.28
CA GLU A 54 -4.90 -11.57 -3.48
C GLU A 54 -4.54 -10.47 -4.49
N ASP A 55 -3.33 -9.93 -4.41
CA ASP A 55 -2.78 -8.94 -5.34
C ASP A 55 -2.49 -9.54 -6.72
N THR A 56 -2.16 -10.83 -6.80
CA THR A 56 -1.88 -11.54 -8.06
C THR A 56 -3.16 -11.77 -8.90
N ASN A 57 -4.33 -11.33 -8.44
CA ASN A 57 -5.54 -11.25 -9.27
C ASN A 57 -5.98 -12.60 -9.87
N SER A 58 -5.49 -13.73 -9.35
CA SER A 58 -5.55 -15.06 -9.97
C SER A 58 -6.97 -15.61 -10.13
N ASN A 59 -7.98 -14.94 -9.57
CA ASN A 59 -9.39 -15.29 -9.71
C ASN A 59 -10.28 -14.07 -10.03
N LYS A 60 -9.71 -13.00 -10.59
CA LYS A 60 -10.46 -11.80 -11.01
C LYS A 60 -10.30 -11.61 -12.51
N ILE A 61 -11.42 -11.62 -13.23
CA ILE A 61 -11.48 -11.32 -14.66
C ILE A 61 -11.88 -9.86 -14.82
N ASN A 62 -11.05 -9.07 -15.49
CA ASN A 62 -11.36 -7.68 -15.82
C ASN A 62 -12.00 -7.62 -17.21
N VAL A 63 -13.20 -7.06 -17.31
CA VAL A 63 -13.91 -6.84 -18.58
C VAL A 63 -13.83 -5.34 -18.90
N TYR A 64 -13.37 -5.01 -20.10
CA TYR A 64 -13.23 -3.64 -20.57
C TYR A 64 -14.10 -3.41 -21.79
N PHE A 65 -14.65 -2.21 -21.91
CA PHE A 65 -15.33 -1.75 -23.10
C PHE A 65 -14.37 -0.93 -23.96
N GLN A 66 -14.33 -1.22 -25.27
CA GLN A 66 -13.54 -0.47 -26.23
C GLN A 66 -14.48 0.12 -27.30
N PRO A 67 -14.61 1.47 -27.39
CA PRO A 67 -15.39 2.10 -28.43
C PRO A 67 -14.73 1.93 -29.79
N GLU A 68 -15.53 1.76 -30.84
CA GLU A 68 -15.06 1.66 -32.23
C GLU A 68 -14.46 2.98 -32.72
N ASN A 69 -14.95 4.11 -32.21
CA ASN A 69 -14.40 5.42 -32.50
C ASN A 69 -13.41 5.83 -31.40
N MET A 70 -12.12 5.85 -31.74
CA MET A 70 -11.03 6.22 -30.83
C MET A 70 -11.08 7.68 -30.35
N GLY A 71 -11.90 8.54 -30.98
CA GLY A 71 -12.13 9.93 -30.55
C GLY A 71 -13.35 10.12 -29.66
N ALA A 72 -14.07 9.06 -29.29
CA ALA A 72 -15.23 9.14 -28.44
C ALA A 72 -14.85 9.50 -27.00
N ASP A 73 -15.58 10.46 -26.40
CA ASP A 73 -15.38 10.84 -25.01
C ASP A 73 -15.87 9.73 -24.08
N MET A 74 -14.92 8.94 -23.58
CA MET A 74 -15.16 7.79 -22.71
C MET A 74 -15.70 8.21 -21.33
N THR A 75 -15.65 9.50 -20.96
CA THR A 75 -16.17 10.00 -19.68
C THR A 75 -17.69 10.17 -19.66
N LEU A 76 -18.30 10.26 -20.83
CA LEU A 76 -19.75 10.41 -21.00
C LEU A 76 -20.45 9.09 -21.33
N MET A 77 -19.70 7.99 -21.39
CA MET A 77 -20.23 6.66 -21.68
C MET A 77 -20.35 5.83 -20.41
N GLU A 78 -21.52 5.23 -20.21
CA GLU A 78 -21.74 4.16 -19.23
C GLU A 78 -21.86 2.83 -19.99
N PRO A 79 -20.76 2.15 -20.32
CA PRO A 79 -20.79 0.98 -21.19
C PRO A 79 -21.36 -0.29 -20.54
N PHE A 80 -21.64 -0.27 -19.24
CA PHE A 80 -22.18 -1.42 -18.50
C PHE A 80 -23.38 -0.99 -17.66
N GLU A 81 -24.56 -1.48 -18.03
CA GLU A 81 -25.79 -1.26 -17.27
C GLU A 81 -25.88 -2.19 -16.05
N GLU A 82 -26.81 -1.92 -15.14
CA GLU A 82 -27.05 -2.82 -14.00
C GLU A 82 -27.56 -4.20 -14.44
N ALA A 83 -28.29 -4.26 -15.56
CA ALA A 83 -28.77 -5.51 -16.16
C ALA A 83 -27.60 -6.41 -16.62
N ASP A 84 -26.50 -5.82 -17.10
CA ASP A 84 -25.30 -6.55 -17.50
C ASP A 84 -24.61 -7.19 -16.29
N ILE A 85 -24.51 -6.46 -15.17
CA ILE A 85 -23.97 -7.02 -13.91
C ILE A 85 -24.79 -8.23 -13.47
N TYR A 86 -26.12 -8.08 -13.46
CA TYR A 86 -27.02 -9.14 -12.99
C TYR A 86 -26.94 -10.38 -13.88
N SER A 87 -26.78 -10.19 -15.20
CA SER A 87 -26.60 -11.27 -16.16
C SER A 87 -25.27 -12.01 -15.96
N LEU A 88 -24.19 -11.26 -15.73
CA LEU A 88 -22.87 -11.82 -15.45
C LEU A 88 -22.83 -12.55 -14.10
N GLN A 89 -23.61 -12.11 -13.10
CA GLN A 89 -23.65 -12.75 -11.77
C GLN A 89 -24.28 -14.15 -11.81
N LYS A 90 -25.11 -14.42 -12.82
CA LYS A 90 -25.77 -15.71 -13.02
C LYS A 90 -24.86 -16.77 -13.67
N ILE A 91 -23.71 -16.37 -14.20
CA ILE A 91 -22.77 -17.29 -14.81
C ILE A 91 -22.19 -18.20 -13.72
N GLU A 92 -22.22 -19.51 -13.97
CA GLU A 92 -21.70 -20.50 -13.04
C GLU A 92 -20.21 -20.26 -12.75
N GLY A 93 -19.85 -20.17 -11.47
CA GLY A 93 -18.49 -19.87 -11.02
C GLY A 93 -18.21 -18.39 -10.70
N VAL A 94 -19.11 -17.47 -11.03
CA VAL A 94 -18.96 -16.05 -10.67
C VAL A 94 -19.45 -15.81 -9.24
N GLN A 95 -18.52 -15.59 -8.31
CA GLN A 95 -18.87 -15.35 -6.89
C GLN A 95 -19.25 -13.90 -6.61
N LYS A 96 -18.60 -12.94 -7.27
CA LYS A 96 -18.79 -11.51 -7.01
C LYS A 96 -18.45 -10.71 -8.26
N ILE A 97 -19.26 -9.69 -8.54
CA ILE A 97 -18.96 -8.69 -9.56
C ILE A 97 -18.91 -7.34 -8.87
N GLU A 98 -17.85 -6.60 -9.15
CA GLU A 98 -17.70 -5.22 -8.70
C GLU A 98 -17.54 -4.35 -9.93
N LYS A 99 -18.38 -3.31 -10.05
CA LYS A 99 -18.12 -2.22 -11.00
C LYS A 99 -16.83 -1.54 -10.57
N SER A 100 -15.76 -1.71 -11.35
CA SER A 100 -14.51 -0.98 -11.12
C SER A 100 -14.79 0.51 -11.30
N LYS A 101 -14.79 1.26 -10.20
CA LYS A 101 -15.05 2.69 -10.23
C LYS A 101 -13.90 3.49 -10.84
N ASN A 102 -12.71 2.89 -11.01
CA ASN A 102 -11.54 3.50 -11.60
C ASN A 102 -10.49 2.41 -11.88
N ALA A 103 -10.10 2.22 -13.13
CA ALA A 103 -8.77 1.68 -13.44
C ALA A 103 -8.26 2.19 -14.79
N PHE A 104 -9.12 2.28 -15.82
CA PHE A 104 -8.68 2.74 -17.15
C PHE A 104 -9.71 3.50 -17.98
N ALA A 105 -10.97 3.58 -17.56
CA ALA A 105 -11.99 4.36 -18.28
C ALA A 105 -11.99 5.82 -17.79
N GLY A 106 -11.52 6.75 -18.61
CA GLY A 106 -11.69 8.20 -18.38
C GLY A 106 -10.48 8.94 -17.80
N PHE A 107 -9.30 8.32 -17.69
CA PHE A 107 -8.09 9.11 -17.49
C PHE A 107 -7.53 9.54 -18.85
N SER A 108 -7.85 10.78 -19.24
CA SER A 108 -7.01 11.50 -20.20
C SER A 108 -5.71 11.85 -19.50
N PHE A 109 -4.74 10.94 -19.56
CA PHE A 109 -3.38 11.24 -19.14
C PHE A 109 -2.69 11.95 -20.31
N SER A 110 -2.26 13.18 -20.07
CA SER A 110 -1.38 13.87 -21.00
C SER A 110 0.06 13.55 -20.61
N THR A 111 0.86 13.04 -21.53
CA THR A 111 2.29 12.85 -21.27
C THR A 111 3.04 14.12 -21.63
N ALA A 112 3.93 14.55 -20.75
CA ALA A 112 4.80 15.69 -20.99
C ALA A 112 6.24 15.30 -20.70
N GLN A 113 7.17 15.71 -21.57
CA GLN A 113 8.59 15.51 -21.33
C GLN A 113 9.11 16.69 -20.53
N ALA A 114 9.62 16.44 -19.33
CA ALA A 114 10.30 17.44 -18.50
C ALA A 114 11.81 17.26 -18.64
N ASN A 115 12.49 18.35 -19.01
CA ASN A 115 13.94 18.40 -19.10
C ASN A 115 14.48 19.34 -18.03
N TYR A 116 15.42 18.87 -17.22
CA TYR A 116 16.16 19.70 -16.27
C TYR A 116 17.65 19.37 -16.37
N PHE A 117 18.43 20.32 -16.90
CA PHE A 117 19.82 20.10 -17.33
C PHE A 117 19.95 18.85 -18.23
N ASP A 118 20.76 17.87 -17.83
CA ASP A 118 21.02 16.64 -18.60
C ASP A 118 20.00 15.52 -18.33
N LYS A 119 18.93 15.81 -17.58
CA LYS A 119 17.94 14.82 -17.14
C LYS A 119 16.63 15.00 -17.89
N ASN A 120 16.15 13.91 -18.47
CA ASN A 120 14.87 13.82 -19.15
C ASN A 120 13.97 12.85 -18.39
N VAL A 121 12.77 13.29 -18.03
CA VAL A 121 11.75 12.46 -17.38
C VAL A 121 10.43 12.62 -18.12
N MET A 122 9.80 11.49 -18.47
CA MET A 122 8.43 11.47 -18.97
C MET A 122 7.46 11.59 -17.80
N LEU A 123 6.77 12.72 -17.72
CA LEU A 123 5.73 12.96 -16.73
C LEU A 123 4.37 12.55 -17.27
N VAL A 124 3.63 11.83 -16.45
CA VAL A 124 2.22 11.53 -16.71
C VAL A 124 1.40 12.59 -15.97
N LEU A 125 0.87 13.56 -16.71
CA LEU A 125 0.03 14.61 -16.16
C LEU A 125 -1.38 14.06 -15.91
N SER A 126 -1.85 14.31 -14.70
CA SER A 126 -3.18 13.95 -14.24
C SER A 126 -3.91 15.20 -13.80
N GLU A 127 -5.18 15.32 -14.14
CA GLU A 127 -6.00 16.42 -13.63
C GLU A 127 -6.08 16.35 -12.08
N TYR A 128 -5.90 17.49 -11.42
CA TYR A 128 -5.99 17.60 -9.97
C TYR A 128 -7.45 17.46 -9.52
N LYS A 129 -7.89 16.23 -9.21
CA LYS A 129 -9.27 15.89 -8.79
C LYS A 129 -9.59 16.25 -7.33
N ASN A 130 -9.07 17.38 -6.83
CA ASN A 130 -9.33 17.91 -5.48
C ASN A 130 -9.17 16.86 -4.35
N GLN A 131 -8.32 15.85 -4.57
CA GLN A 131 -8.05 14.80 -3.61
C GLN A 131 -7.08 15.34 -2.56
N LYS A 132 -7.28 14.95 -1.30
CA LYS A 132 -6.40 15.33 -0.20
C LYS A 132 -5.04 14.64 -0.36
N LEU A 133 -4.12 15.28 -1.08
CA LEU A 133 -2.75 14.80 -1.24
C LEU A 133 -1.97 15.00 0.06
N ASN A 134 -1.25 13.96 0.49
CA ASN A 134 -0.31 14.06 1.59
C ASN A 134 1.01 14.65 1.08
N VAL A 135 1.12 15.97 1.13
CA VAL A 135 2.27 16.73 0.60
C VAL A 135 3.43 16.67 1.60
N GLU A 136 4.55 16.06 1.20
CA GLU A 136 5.76 15.95 2.04
C GLU A 136 6.55 17.27 2.10
N TYR A 137 6.65 17.98 0.96
CA TYR A 137 7.35 19.26 0.84
C TYR A 137 6.52 20.26 0.02
N GLY A 138 6.52 21.53 0.43
CA GLY A 138 5.79 22.61 -0.24
C GLY A 138 4.36 22.77 0.27
N ARG A 139 3.40 23.01 -0.65
CA ARG A 139 1.99 23.24 -0.33
C ARG A 139 1.08 22.56 -1.35
N SER A 140 -0.12 22.18 -0.94
CA SER A 140 -1.14 21.66 -1.85
C SER A 140 -1.74 22.77 -2.71
N ILE A 141 -2.28 22.39 -3.89
CA ILE A 141 -2.97 23.30 -4.80
C ILE A 141 -4.33 23.65 -4.19
N LYS A 142 -4.61 24.96 -4.03
CA LYS A 142 -5.92 25.41 -3.57
C LYS A 142 -6.91 25.48 -4.74
N PRO A 143 -8.22 25.22 -4.52
CA PRO A 143 -9.23 25.25 -5.58
C PRO A 143 -9.37 26.60 -6.30
N GLU A 144 -8.97 27.69 -5.62
CA GLU A 144 -9.03 29.07 -6.14
C GLU A 144 -7.86 29.40 -7.09
N GLU A 145 -6.82 28.56 -7.14
CA GLU A 145 -5.61 28.80 -7.93
C GLU A 145 -5.60 28.07 -9.28
N LYS A 146 -6.77 27.62 -9.76
CA LYS A 146 -6.90 26.89 -11.04
C LYS A 146 -6.36 27.64 -12.26
N SER A 147 -6.30 28.97 -12.21
CA SER A 147 -5.74 29.80 -13.28
C SER A 147 -4.21 29.89 -13.27
N ARG A 148 -3.54 29.41 -12.21
CA ARG A 148 -2.07 29.37 -12.11
C ARG A 148 -1.56 28.02 -12.61
N LYS A 149 -0.45 28.02 -13.35
CA LYS A 149 0.22 26.80 -13.82
C LYS A 149 0.98 26.15 -12.66
N LEU A 150 0.27 25.40 -11.82
CA LEU A 150 0.82 24.68 -10.67
C LEU A 150 0.88 23.18 -10.97
N ILE A 151 2.02 22.55 -10.67
CA ILE A 151 2.24 21.11 -10.84
C ILE A 151 2.67 20.54 -9.49
N VAL A 152 2.11 19.41 -9.10
CA VAL A 152 2.58 18.61 -7.96
C VAL A 152 3.31 17.40 -8.53
N LEU A 153 4.56 17.23 -8.14
CA LEU A 153 5.37 16.08 -8.54
C LEU A 153 5.32 15.00 -7.44
N ASP A 154 5.30 13.74 -7.86
CA ASP A 154 5.57 12.62 -6.99
C ASP A 154 7.05 12.56 -6.60
N LYS A 155 7.33 11.87 -5.50
CA LYS A 155 8.67 11.77 -4.93
C LYS A 155 9.69 11.15 -5.89
N ALA A 156 9.28 10.22 -6.75
CA ALA A 156 10.19 9.55 -7.67
C ALA A 156 10.62 10.49 -8.80
N ASN A 157 9.67 11.18 -9.44
CA ASN A 157 9.97 12.15 -10.48
C ASN A 157 10.72 13.38 -9.93
N ALA A 158 10.39 13.84 -8.72
CA ALA A 158 11.12 14.93 -8.06
C ALA A 158 12.60 14.56 -7.79
N LYS A 159 12.87 13.33 -7.33
CA LYS A 159 14.23 12.84 -7.11
C LYS A 159 15.01 12.70 -8.41
N GLN A 160 14.36 12.22 -9.47
CA GLN A 160 15.01 12.09 -10.78
C GLN A 160 15.37 13.45 -11.36
N LEU A 161 14.49 14.45 -11.28
CA LEU A 161 14.78 15.78 -11.81
C LEU A 161 15.76 16.58 -10.94
N PHE A 162 15.59 16.60 -9.62
CA PHE A 162 16.28 17.54 -8.72
C PHE A 162 17.31 16.91 -7.74
N ASP A 163 17.60 15.61 -7.86
CA ASP A 163 18.47 14.79 -6.97
C ASP A 163 17.97 14.63 -5.52
N THR A 164 17.39 15.69 -4.94
CA THR A 164 16.77 15.71 -3.62
C THR A 164 15.35 16.31 -3.69
N PRO A 165 14.35 15.69 -3.03
CA PRO A 165 12.97 16.22 -3.02
C PRO A 165 12.84 17.63 -2.41
N GLU A 166 13.77 18.03 -1.55
CA GLU A 166 13.79 19.33 -0.88
C GLU A 166 14.15 20.50 -1.82
N ASN A 167 14.92 20.22 -2.88
CA ASN A 167 15.33 21.23 -3.86
C ASN A 167 14.21 21.60 -4.84
N CYS A 168 13.09 20.89 -4.81
CA CYS A 168 11.90 21.19 -5.60
C CYS A 168 11.12 22.37 -4.99
N LYS A 169 11.71 23.59 -4.99
CA LYS A 169 10.99 24.83 -4.69
C LYS A 169 10.16 25.23 -5.90
N LEU A 170 8.92 25.63 -5.65
CA LEU A 170 7.96 26.13 -6.65
C LEU A 170 8.63 27.16 -7.57
N VAL A 171 9.03 26.73 -8.76
CA VAL A 171 9.44 27.66 -9.83
C VAL A 171 8.14 28.07 -10.51
N GLU A 172 7.67 29.27 -10.20
CA GLU A 172 6.68 29.93 -11.05
C GLU A 172 7.34 30.22 -12.40
N VAL A 173 6.70 29.74 -13.47
CA VAL A 173 6.98 30.16 -14.85
C VAL A 173 5.94 31.19 -15.27
#